data_AF-A0A850C9X2-F1
#
_entry.id   AF-A0A850C9X2-F1
#
_cell.length_a   1.000
_cell.length_b   1.000
_cell.length_c   1.000
_cell.angle_alpha   90.00
_cell.angle_beta   90.00
_cell.angle_gamma   90.00
#
_symmetry.space_group_name_H-M   'P 1'
#
loop_
_entity.id
_entity.type
_entity.pdbx_description
1 polymer ?
#
loop_
_entity_poly.entity_id
_entity_poly.type
_entity_poly.pdbx_seq_one_letter_code
_entity_poly.pdbx_strand_id
1 'polypeptide(L)'
;MQADKSSTELTVTEAARRTQIVAAAIETVAELGYARASFAKIADRAGLSSTSRISYHFAGKDDLLRACVAEITGVATEFMRPRIDAAAGYAAKLRAYIESNLELLVERPAHLRALVE
;
A
#
# COMPACT_ATOMS: atom_id res chain seq x y z
N MET A 1 6.79 -36.23 10.83
CA MET A 1 6.42 -34.88 11.29
C MET A 1 7.10 -33.84 10.37
N GLN A 2 6.60 -33.65 9.14
CA GLN A 2 7.13 -32.67 8.16
C GLN A 2 6.01 -31.89 7.41
N ALA A 3 4.73 -32.09 7.75
CA ALA A 3 3.61 -31.52 6.99
C ALA A 3 3.27 -30.05 7.34
N ASP A 4 3.90 -29.45 8.37
CA ASP A 4 3.49 -28.15 8.93
C ASP A 4 4.37 -26.96 8.49
N LYS A 5 5.63 -27.23 8.09
CA LYS A 5 6.56 -26.19 7.61
C LYS A 5 6.20 -25.65 6.22
N SER A 6 5.77 -26.53 5.32
CA SER A 6 5.47 -26.19 3.92
C SER A 6 4.25 -25.26 3.78
N SER A 7 3.18 -25.51 4.54
CA SER A 7 1.96 -24.68 4.52
C SER A 7 2.19 -23.27 5.08
N THR A 8 3.09 -23.14 6.06
CA THR A 8 3.46 -21.86 6.68
C THR A 8 4.41 -21.06 5.78
N GLU A 9 5.37 -21.70 5.11
CA GLU A 9 6.27 -21.02 4.15
C GLU A 9 5.52 -20.55 2.88
N LEU A 10 4.55 -21.33 2.40
CA LEU A 10 3.70 -20.94 1.27
C LEU A 10 2.85 -19.72 1.60
N THR A 11 2.29 -19.63 2.81
CA THR A 11 1.49 -18.48 3.26
C THR A 11 2.33 -17.22 3.48
N VAL A 12 3.55 -17.34 4.01
CA VAL A 12 4.49 -16.21 4.12
C VAL A 12 4.90 -15.69 2.74
N THR A 13 5.17 -16.59 1.80
CA THR A 13 5.55 -16.23 0.42
C THR A 13 4.37 -15.59 -0.33
N GLU A 14 3.15 -16.09 -0.12
CA GLU A 14 1.90 -15.52 -0.61
C GLU A 14 1.69 -14.09 -0.11
N ALA A 15 1.82 -13.86 1.20
CA ALA A 15 1.67 -12.55 1.80
C ALA A 15 2.72 -11.56 1.26
N ALA A 16 3.98 -11.98 1.17
CA ALA A 16 5.05 -11.16 0.60
C ALA A 16 4.77 -10.80 -0.87
N ARG A 17 4.26 -11.76 -1.67
CA ARG A 17 3.88 -11.51 -3.06
C ARG A 17 2.74 -10.50 -3.16
N ARG A 18 1.72 -10.65 -2.31
CA ARG A 18 0.59 -9.73 -2.24
C ARG A 18 1.07 -8.31 -1.90
N THR A 19 1.93 -8.15 -0.90
CA THR A 19 2.53 -6.85 -0.55
C THR A 19 3.32 -6.23 -1.71
N GLN A 20 4.12 -7.04 -2.41
CA GLN A 20 4.86 -6.57 -3.59
C GLN A 20 3.94 -6.04 -4.70
N ILE A 21 2.84 -6.75 -4.97
CA ILE A 21 1.85 -6.32 -5.98
C ILE A 21 1.19 -5.00 -5.56
N VAL A 22 0.85 -4.84 -4.28
CA VAL A 22 0.26 -3.60 -3.75
C VAL A 22 1.25 -2.44 -3.89
N ALA A 23 2.52 -2.62 -3.53
CA ALA A 23 3.54 -1.58 -3.68
C ALA A 23 3.69 -1.13 -5.14
N ALA A 24 3.80 -2.09 -6.07
CA ALA A 24 3.87 -1.80 -7.50
C ALA A 24 2.60 -1.11 -8.04
N ALA A 25 1.43 -1.46 -7.50
CA ALA A 25 0.18 -0.83 -7.86
C ALA A 25 0.11 0.63 -7.38
N ILE A 26 0.51 0.92 -6.13
CA ILE A 26 0.59 2.29 -5.59
C ILE A 26 1.48 3.16 -6.48
N GLU A 27 2.68 2.69 -6.83
CA GLU A 27 3.59 3.43 -7.72
C GLU A 27 3.00 3.65 -9.12
N THR A 28 2.35 2.63 -9.68
CA THR A 28 1.73 2.72 -11.01
C THR A 28 0.59 3.73 -11.03
N VAL A 29 -0.24 3.75 -9.99
CA VAL A 29 -1.34 4.72 -9.86
C VAL A 29 -0.76 6.12 -9.62
N ALA A 30 0.24 6.26 -8.76
CA ALA A 30 0.88 7.55 -8.48
C ALA A 30 1.55 8.19 -9.71
N GLU A 31 2.05 7.37 -10.65
CA GLU A 31 2.70 7.87 -11.87
C GLU A 31 1.70 8.14 -13.01
N LEU A 32 0.75 7.23 -13.22
CA LEU A 32 -0.08 7.23 -14.42
C LEU A 32 -1.52 7.72 -14.17
N GLY A 33 -1.92 7.79 -12.92
CA GLY A 33 -3.30 7.99 -12.49
C GLY A 33 -4.14 6.71 -12.59
N TYR A 34 -5.24 6.65 -11.84
CA TYR A 34 -6.06 5.43 -11.73
C TYR A 34 -6.56 4.96 -13.10
N ALA A 35 -7.09 5.85 -13.94
CA ALA A 35 -7.68 5.47 -15.23
C ALA A 35 -6.70 4.72 -16.16
N ARG A 36 -5.40 5.05 -16.10
CA ARG A 36 -4.36 4.47 -16.97
C ARG A 36 -3.57 3.33 -16.34
N ALA A 37 -3.79 3.04 -15.05
CA ALA A 37 -3.25 1.86 -14.39
C ALA A 37 -3.95 0.59 -14.91
N SER A 38 -3.17 -0.45 -15.20
CA SER A 38 -3.68 -1.76 -15.66
C SER A 38 -2.88 -2.89 -15.03
N PHE A 39 -3.46 -4.09 -14.93
CA PHE A 39 -2.76 -5.26 -14.41
C PHE A 39 -1.49 -5.57 -15.21
N ALA A 40 -1.47 -5.31 -16.52
CA ALA A 40 -0.27 -5.49 -17.32
C ALA A 40 0.88 -4.58 -16.85
N LYS A 41 0.61 -3.29 -16.65
CA LYS A 41 1.62 -2.32 -16.16
C LYS A 41 2.07 -2.61 -14.74
N ILE A 42 1.13 -3.05 -13.90
CA ILE A 42 1.42 -3.42 -12.50
C ILE A 42 2.27 -4.68 -12.46
N ALA A 43 1.98 -5.68 -13.30
CA ALA A 43 2.75 -6.91 -13.40
C ALA A 43 4.19 -6.62 -13.87
N ASP A 44 4.33 -5.78 -14.90
CA ASP A 44 5.64 -5.34 -15.40
C ASP A 44 6.45 -4.64 -14.30
N ARG A 45 5.86 -3.67 -13.61
CA ARG A 45 6.51 -2.98 -12.47
C ARG A 45 6.84 -3.92 -11.31
N ALA A 46 5.98 -4.89 -11.02
CA ALA A 46 6.21 -5.89 -9.99
C ALA A 46 7.21 -6.99 -10.41
N GLY A 47 7.75 -6.95 -11.63
CA GLY A 47 8.65 -7.98 -12.15
C GLY A 47 7.98 -9.35 -12.31
N LEU A 48 6.67 -9.36 -12.57
CA LEU A 48 5.89 -10.57 -12.73
C LEU A 48 5.76 -10.95 -14.21
N SER A 49 5.96 -12.22 -14.50
CA SER A 49 5.87 -12.75 -15.87
C SER A 49 4.46 -12.80 -16.45
N SER A 50 3.41 -12.58 -15.64
CA SER A 50 2.02 -12.61 -16.10
C SER A 50 1.07 -11.91 -15.13
N THR A 51 0.01 -11.32 -15.69
CA THR A 51 -1.13 -10.78 -14.94
C THR A 51 -1.91 -11.83 -14.17
N SER A 52 -1.82 -13.11 -14.56
CA SER A 52 -2.47 -14.21 -13.84
C SER A 52 -2.00 -14.33 -12.38
N ARG A 53 -0.76 -13.90 -12.09
CA ARG A 53 -0.26 -13.83 -10.71
C ARG A 53 -0.97 -12.77 -9.89
N ILE A 54 -1.37 -11.66 -10.50
CA ILE A 54 -2.16 -10.62 -9.82
C ILE A 54 -3.59 -11.12 -9.60
N SER A 55 -4.20 -11.69 -10.64
CA SER A 55 -5.57 -12.23 -10.57
C SER A 55 -5.72 -13.35 -9.53
N TYR A 56 -4.63 -14.03 -9.17
CA TYR A 56 -4.63 -15.03 -8.09
C TYR A 56 -4.87 -14.39 -6.70
N HIS A 57 -4.32 -13.20 -6.45
CA HIS A 57 -4.46 -12.52 -5.16
C HIS A 57 -5.58 -11.47 -5.13
N PHE A 58 -6.02 -10.97 -6.30
CA PHE A 58 -6.99 -9.89 -6.41
C PHE A 58 -8.05 -10.21 -7.44
N ALA A 59 -9.31 -10.12 -7.04
CA ALA A 59 -10.45 -10.40 -7.92
C ALA A 59 -10.55 -9.40 -9.09
N GLY A 60 -9.98 -8.21 -8.94
CA GLY A 60 -9.99 -7.18 -9.97
C GLY A 60 -9.32 -5.88 -9.52
N LYS A 61 -9.39 -4.87 -10.38
CA LYS A 61 -8.72 -3.58 -10.18
C LYS A 61 -9.19 -2.86 -8.92
N ASP A 62 -10.49 -2.93 -8.61
CA ASP A 62 -11.07 -2.28 -7.43
C ASP A 62 -10.64 -2.97 -6.13
N ASP A 63 -10.44 -4.28 -6.17
CA ASP A 63 -9.96 -5.03 -5.02
C ASP A 63 -8.49 -4.72 -4.71
N LEU A 64 -7.67 -4.67 -5.77
CA LEU A 64 -6.29 -4.22 -5.66
C LEU A 64 -6.21 -2.76 -5.17
N LEU A 65 -7.10 -1.88 -5.64
CA LEU A 65 -7.15 -0.51 -5.14
C LEU A 65 -7.50 -0.42 -3.66
N ARG A 66 -8.52 -1.16 -3.20
CA ARG A 66 -8.85 -1.19 -1.77
C ARG A 66 -7.65 -1.63 -0.93
N ALA A 67 -6.90 -2.61 -1.42
CA ALA A 67 -5.66 -3.02 -0.78
C ALA A 67 -4.58 -1.92 -0.77
N CYS A 68 -4.45 -1.16 -1.86
CA CYS A 68 -3.54 0.00 -1.92
C CYS A 68 -3.95 1.07 -0.91
N VAL A 69 -5.23 1.43 -0.84
CA VAL A 69 -5.75 2.41 0.13
C VAL A 69 -5.55 1.92 1.57
N ALA A 70 -5.82 0.65 1.84
CA ALA A 70 -5.58 0.05 3.16
C ALA A 70 -4.09 0.12 3.55
N GLU A 71 -3.18 -0.17 2.62
CA GLU A 71 -1.74 -0.06 2.85
C GLU A 71 -1.32 1.40 3.14
N ILE A 72 -1.73 2.33 2.28
CA ILE A 72 -1.41 3.76 2.44
C ILE A 72 -1.93 4.31 3.77
N THR A 73 -3.18 4.00 4.11
CA THR A 73 -3.80 4.43 5.36
C THR A 73 -3.17 3.78 6.58
N GLY A 74 -2.73 2.52 6.46
CA GLY A 74 -1.96 1.82 7.49
C GLY A 74 -0.63 2.53 7.78
N VAL A 75 0.17 2.78 6.74
CA VAL A 75 1.46 3.51 6.85
C VAL A 75 1.25 4.91 7.44
N ALA A 76 0.25 5.64 6.95
CA ALA A 76 -0.06 6.97 7.48
C ALA A 76 -0.48 6.91 8.96
N THR A 77 -1.28 5.91 9.34
CA THR A 77 -1.70 5.72 10.73
C THR A 77 -0.50 5.41 11.63
N GLU A 78 0.37 4.50 11.23
CA GLU A 78 1.57 4.13 11.98
C GLU A 78 2.50 5.32 12.19
N PHE A 79 2.65 6.17 11.16
CA PHE A 79 3.49 7.36 11.24
C PHE A 79 2.87 8.47 12.10
N MET A 80 1.59 8.76 11.90
CA MET A 80 0.94 9.94 12.46
C MET A 80 0.39 9.71 13.86
N ARG A 81 -0.15 8.50 14.15
CA ARG A 81 -0.83 8.19 15.42
C ARG A 81 0.05 8.46 16.65
N PRO A 82 1.31 7.99 16.73
CA PRO A 82 2.14 8.21 17.92
C PRO A 82 2.40 9.71 18.19
N ARG A 83 2.58 10.50 17.13
CA ARG A 83 2.79 11.96 17.23
C ARG A 83 1.54 12.68 17.72
N ILE A 84 0.37 12.28 17.22
CA ILE A 84 -0.93 12.83 17.65
C ILE A 84 -1.23 12.45 19.10
N ASP A 85 -0.97 11.21 19.50
CA ASP A 85 -1.28 10.73 20.84
C ASP A 85 -0.36 11.33 21.91
N ALA A 86 0.87 11.68 21.54
CA ALA A 86 1.81 12.40 22.42
C ALA A 86 1.43 13.87 22.67
N ALA A 87 0.58 14.46 21.82
CA ALA A 87 0.21 15.88 21.92
C ALA A 87 -0.93 16.13 22.92
N ALA A 88 -0.75 17.12 23.80
CA ALA A 88 -1.74 17.50 24.81
C ALA A 88 -2.73 18.54 24.29
N GLY A 89 -4.03 18.21 24.34
CA GLY A 89 -5.12 19.09 23.93
C GLY A 89 -5.40 19.11 22.42
N TYR A 90 -6.63 19.47 22.04
CA TYR A 90 -7.11 19.33 20.66
C TYR A 90 -6.32 20.17 19.65
N ALA A 91 -5.91 21.39 20.02
CA ALA A 91 -5.14 22.26 19.13
C ALA A 91 -3.75 21.65 18.81
N ALA A 92 -3.07 21.09 19.81
CA ALA A 92 -1.76 20.45 19.61
C ALA A 92 -1.90 19.15 18.80
N LYS A 93 -2.98 18.38 19.00
CA LYS A 93 -3.29 17.20 18.19
C LYS A 93 -3.53 17.53 16.73
N LEU A 94 -4.30 18.60 16.44
CA LEU A 94 -4.52 19.05 15.07
C LEU A 94 -3.22 19.52 14.42
N ARG A 95 -2.38 20.25 15.16
CA ARG A 95 -1.04 20.63 14.69
C ARG A 95 -0.20 19.41 14.34
N ALA A 96 -0.09 18.44 15.25
CA ALA A 96 0.68 17.22 15.03
C ALA A 96 0.16 16.42 13.82
N TYR A 97 -1.15 16.38 13.62
CA TYR A 97 -1.75 15.78 12.42
C TYR A 97 -1.30 16.49 11.14
N ILE A 98 -1.40 17.82 11.08
CA ILE A 98 -1.01 18.59 9.88
C ILE A 98 0.50 18.44 9.60
N GLU A 99 1.34 18.62 10.62
CA GLU A 99 2.80 18.53 10.48
C GLU A 99 3.23 17.13 10.02
N SER A 100 2.74 16.08 10.68
CA SER A 100 3.07 14.69 10.28
C SER A 100 2.51 14.30 8.91
N ASN A 101 1.37 14.86 8.50
CA ASN A 101 0.83 14.63 7.15
C ASN A 101 1.72 15.27 6.08
N LEU A 102 2.23 16.48 6.33
CA LEU A 102 3.16 17.18 5.45
C LEU A 102 4.54 16.49 5.40
N GLU A 103 5.05 15.99 6.52
CA GLU A 103 6.26 15.16 6.56
C GLU A 103 6.11 13.90 5.69
N LEU A 104 4.97 13.22 5.80
CA LEU A 104 4.69 12.02 5.00
C LEU A 104 4.61 12.33 3.50
N LEU A 105 4.13 13.52 3.13
CA LEU A 105 4.12 14.00 1.74
C LEU A 105 5.53 14.13 1.16
N VAL A 106 6.49 14.54 1.98
CA VAL A 106 7.90 14.67 1.58
C VAL A 106 8.59 13.31 1.54
N GLU A 107 8.36 12.44 2.53
CA GLU A 107 9.04 11.13 2.63
C GLU A 107 8.47 10.06 1.69
N ARG A 108 7.17 10.14 1.38
CA ARG A 108 6.41 9.11 0.63
C ARG A 108 5.45 9.74 -0.39
N PRO A 109 5.94 10.52 -1.36
CA PRO A 109 5.08 11.29 -2.27
C PRO A 109 4.11 10.43 -3.09
N ALA A 110 4.50 9.19 -3.43
CA ALA A 110 3.64 8.27 -4.18
C ALA A 110 2.38 7.82 -3.40
N HIS A 111 2.47 7.70 -2.07
CA HIS A 111 1.37 7.19 -1.25
C HIS A 111 0.21 8.18 -1.20
N LEU A 112 0.50 9.47 -1.00
CA LEU A 112 -0.53 10.50 -1.01
C LEU A 112 -1.01 10.82 -2.43
N ARG A 113 -0.11 10.86 -3.42
CA ARG A 113 -0.51 11.10 -4.83
C ARG A 113 -1.47 10.01 -5.33
N ALA A 114 -1.24 8.75 -5.00
CA ALA A 114 -2.14 7.66 -5.38
C ALA A 114 -3.57 7.77 -4.79
N LEU A 115 -3.79 8.57 -3.74
CA LEU A 115 -5.13 8.80 -3.17
C LEU A 115 -5.92 9.92 -3.87
N VAL A 116 -5.24 10.81 -4.61
CA VAL A 116 -5.85 11.99 -5.25
C VAL A 116 -5.98 11.88 -6.77
N GLU A 117 -5.44 10.82 -7.38
CA GLU A 117 -5.51 10.52 -8.82
C GLU A 117 -6.59 9.49 -9.18
#